data_AF-A0A7K1CGH4-F1
#
_entry.id   AF-A0A7K1CGH4-F1
#
_cell.length_a   1.000
_cell.length_b   1.000
_cell.length_c   1.000
_cell.angle_alpha   90.00
_cell.angle_beta   90.00
_cell.angle_gamma   90.00
#
_symmetry.space_group_name_H-M   'P 1'
#
loop_
_entity.id
_entity.type
_entity.pdbx_description
1 polymer ?
#
loop_
_entity_poly.entity_id
_entity_poly.type
_entity_poly.pdbx_seq_one_letter_code
_entity_poly.pdbx_strand_id
1 'polypeptide(L)'
;MGAYLASEDGFKPPSAADFNLPPIFGDNPFTTKPIFLAFLSVILVSVFFISASRKASVVPSKLQFAGESVYSFVRNELGRDVIGHEFMRFVPYLFTLFTFILTNNIFGIVPF
;
A
#
# COMPACT_ATOMS: atom_id res chain seq x y z
N MET A 1 -17.19 52.41 15.21
CA MET A 1 -16.60 51.35 16.05
C MET A 1 -17.14 50.02 15.56
N GLY A 2 -16.27 49.12 15.13
CA GLY A 2 -16.64 47.79 14.65
C GLY A 2 -15.72 47.31 13.54
N ALA A 3 -14.42 47.19 13.84
CA ALA A 3 -13.52 46.44 12.98
C ALA A 3 -13.87 44.97 13.16
N TYR A 4 -14.48 44.37 12.13
CA TYR A 4 -14.64 42.92 12.05
C TYR A 4 -13.24 42.34 11.83
N LEU A 5 -12.64 41.85 12.91
CA LEU A 5 -11.45 41.02 12.84
C LEU A 5 -11.85 39.75 12.08
N ALA A 6 -11.45 39.65 10.81
CA ALA A 6 -11.49 38.39 10.09
C ALA A 6 -10.69 37.39 10.91
N SER A 7 -11.35 36.35 11.41
CA SER A 7 -10.72 35.21 12.05
C SER A 7 -9.64 34.64 11.14
N GLU A 8 -8.47 34.30 11.69
CA GLU A 8 -7.29 33.77 10.97
C GLU A 8 -7.53 32.41 10.28
N ASP A 9 -8.77 31.92 10.26
CA ASP A 9 -9.22 30.65 9.69
C ASP A 9 -9.88 30.84 8.31
N GLY A 10 -9.12 31.40 7.35
CA GLY A 10 -9.47 31.34 5.93
C GLY A 10 -9.19 29.96 5.32
N PHE A 11 -9.74 29.68 4.14
CA PHE A 11 -9.42 28.45 3.38
C PHE A 11 -7.90 28.36 3.16
N LYS A 12 -7.27 27.32 3.73
CA LYS A 12 -5.87 27.00 3.49
C LYS A 12 -5.80 26.00 2.33
N PRO A 13 -5.35 26.40 1.14
CA PRO A 13 -5.18 25.47 0.03
C PRO A 13 -4.10 24.45 0.39
N PRO A 14 -4.22 23.20 -0.09
CA PRO A 14 -3.21 22.20 0.17
C PRO A 14 -1.86 22.63 -0.42
N SER A 15 -0.79 22.48 0.36
CA SER A 15 0.59 22.85 0.02
C SER A 15 1.52 21.65 0.16
N ALA A 16 2.71 21.74 -0.43
CA ALA A 16 3.76 20.73 -0.27
C ALA A 16 4.11 20.49 1.22
N ALA A 17 3.88 21.48 2.08
CA ALA A 17 4.06 21.37 3.52
C ALA A 17 3.13 20.34 4.19
N ASP A 18 1.96 20.07 3.61
CA ASP A 18 0.99 19.11 4.18
C ASP A 18 1.46 17.66 4.07
N PHE A 19 2.44 17.40 3.22
CA PHE A 19 3.10 16.10 3.10
C PHE A 19 4.20 15.90 4.15
N ASN A 20 4.58 16.96 4.88
CA ASN A 20 5.53 16.87 5.98
C ASN A 20 4.79 16.56 7.28
N LEU A 21 4.45 15.29 7.43
CA LEU A 21 3.68 14.81 8.57
C LEU A 21 4.54 14.84 9.85
N PRO A 22 3.99 15.32 10.98
CA PRO A 22 4.75 15.37 12.22
C PRO A 22 5.18 13.97 12.67
N PRO A 23 6.41 13.83 13.21
CA PRO A 23 6.84 12.61 13.86
C PRO A 23 5.90 12.19 14.99
N ILE A 24 5.69 10.88 15.15
CA ILE A 24 4.89 10.32 16.24
C ILE A 24 5.71 10.27 17.55
N PHE A 25 7.03 10.08 17.44
CA PHE A 25 7.93 9.92 18.58
C PHE A 25 9.08 10.94 18.53
N GLY A 26 9.04 11.91 19.43
CA GLY A 26 10.06 12.96 19.55
C GLY A 26 10.26 13.74 18.25
N ASP A 27 11.41 14.40 18.09
CA ASP A 27 11.78 15.10 16.86
C ASP A 27 12.58 14.21 15.90
N ASN A 28 12.08 12.99 15.62
CA ASN A 28 12.74 12.05 14.71
C ASN A 28 12.03 11.98 13.35
N PRO A 29 12.65 12.44 12.24
CA PRO A 29 12.02 12.41 10.92
C PRO A 29 11.72 10.99 10.39
N PHE A 30 12.26 9.94 10.99
CA PHE A 30 11.96 8.55 10.63
C PHE A 30 10.75 7.96 11.36
N THR A 31 10.17 8.65 12.33
CA THR A 31 9.00 8.17 13.09
C THR A 31 7.70 8.76 12.58
N THR A 32 7.65 9.08 11.29
CA THR A 32 6.44 9.60 10.64
C THR A 32 5.47 8.46 10.32
N LYS A 33 4.19 8.81 10.27
CA LYS A 33 3.12 7.86 9.95
C LYS A 33 3.32 7.06 8.65
N PRO A 34 3.74 7.65 7.51
CA PRO A 34 3.93 6.89 6.27
C PRO A 34 5.00 5.81 6.40
N ILE A 35 6.05 6.05 7.18
CA ILE A 35 7.11 5.06 7.41
C ILE A 35 6.54 3.86 8.17
N PHE A 36 5.78 4.10 9.24
CA PHE A 36 5.12 3.01 9.98
C PHE A 36 4.15 2.21 9.11
N LEU A 37 3.34 2.88 8.29
CA LEU A 37 2.42 2.21 7.37
C LEU A 37 3.17 1.41 6.30
N ALA A 38 4.28 1.92 5.77
CA ALA A 38 5.12 1.18 4.84
C ALA A 38 5.67 -0.11 5.48
N PHE A 39 6.23 -0.05 6.69
CA PHE A 39 6.69 -1.25 7.40
C PHE A 39 5.54 -2.22 7.70
N LEU A 40 4.39 -1.71 8.15
CA LEU A 40 3.21 -2.52 8.40
C LEU A 40 2.74 -3.22 7.12
N SER A 41 2.76 -2.54 5.97
CA SER A 41 2.37 -3.14 4.69
C SER A 41 3.28 -4.32 4.31
N VAL A 42 4.60 -4.19 4.50
CA VAL A 42 5.56 -5.29 4.24
C VAL A 42 5.26 -6.48 5.14
N ILE A 43 4.99 -6.24 6.42
CA ILE A 43 4.64 -7.30 7.38
C ILE A 43 3.34 -8.00 6.96
N LEU A 44 2.28 -7.24 6.65
CA LEU A 44 0.98 -7.80 6.27
C LEU A 44 1.07 -8.62 4.98
N VAL A 45 1.70 -8.08 3.94
CA VAL A 45 1.89 -8.77 2.65
C VAL A 45 2.69 -10.06 2.87
N SER A 46 3.79 -9.99 3.63
CA SER A 46 4.62 -11.16 3.90
C SER A 46 3.86 -12.25 4.67
N VAL A 47 3.18 -11.87 5.76
CA VAL A 47 2.39 -12.80 6.57
C VAL A 47 1.28 -13.44 5.75
N PHE A 48 0.58 -12.66 4.94
CA PHE A 48 -0.50 -13.14 4.08
C PHE A 48 0.01 -14.18 3.08
N PHE A 49 1.02 -13.84 2.25
CA PHE A 49 1.47 -14.75 1.20
C PHE A 49 2.23 -15.96 1.75
N ILE A 50 3.00 -15.80 2.83
CA ILE A 50 3.60 -16.96 3.52
C ILE A 50 2.49 -17.89 4.03
N SER A 51 1.43 -17.35 4.62
CA SER A 51 0.32 -18.17 5.13
C SER A 51 -0.48 -18.83 4.01
N ALA A 52 -0.72 -18.12 2.91
CA ALA A 52 -1.43 -18.61 1.74
C ALA A 52 -0.67 -19.74 1.02
N SER A 53 0.67 -19.68 0.99
CA SER A 53 1.53 -20.67 0.32
C SER A 53 1.97 -21.84 1.22
N ARG A 54 1.70 -21.81 2.53
CA ARG A 54 2.18 -22.82 3.49
C ARG A 54 1.63 -24.23 3.27
N LYS A 55 0.41 -24.36 2.76
CA LYS A 55 -0.25 -25.66 2.53
C LYS A 55 -0.78 -25.70 1.10
N ALA A 56 0.07 -26.13 0.17
CA ALA A 56 -0.32 -26.36 -1.21
C ALA A 56 -1.18 -27.64 -1.28
N SER A 57 -2.50 -27.48 -1.12
CA SER A 57 -3.47 -28.57 -1.31
C SER A 57 -4.08 -28.51 -2.72
N VAL A 58 -4.46 -29.68 -3.25
CA VAL A 58 -5.11 -29.80 -4.57
C VAL A 58 -6.46 -29.08 -4.60
N VAL A 59 -7.23 -29.16 -3.51
CA VAL A 59 -8.41 -28.31 -3.30
C VAL A 59 -7.96 -27.08 -2.52
N PRO A 60 -8.02 -25.87 -3.10
CA PRO A 60 -7.47 -24.68 -2.46
C PRO A 60 -8.32 -24.26 -1.27
N SER A 61 -7.65 -23.94 -0.17
CA SER A 61 -8.27 -23.24 0.96
C SER A 61 -8.60 -21.79 0.59
N LYS A 62 -9.46 -21.11 1.37
CA LYS A 62 -9.84 -19.71 1.10
C LYS A 62 -8.63 -18.76 0.94
N LEU A 63 -7.62 -18.92 1.79
CA LEU A 63 -6.39 -18.09 1.74
C LEU A 63 -5.52 -18.43 0.54
N GLN A 64 -5.35 -19.72 0.24
CA GLN A 64 -4.63 -20.17 -0.94
C GLN A 64 -5.30 -19.64 -2.22
N PHE A 65 -6.63 -19.77 -2.33
CA PHE A 65 -7.40 -19.24 -3.45
C PHE A 65 -7.19 -17.73 -3.63
N ALA A 66 -7.27 -16.95 -2.55
CA ALA A 66 -7.02 -15.51 -2.62
C ALA A 66 -5.60 -15.18 -3.08
N GLY A 67 -4.59 -15.87 -2.52
CA GLY A 67 -3.18 -15.67 -2.90
C GLY A 67 -2.89 -16.07 -4.35
N GLU A 68 -3.42 -17.21 -4.79
CA GLU A 68 -3.30 -17.69 -6.17
C GLU A 68 -4.02 -16.78 -7.16
N SER A 69 -5.16 -16.22 -6.78
CA SER A 69 -5.90 -15.26 -7.62
C SER A 69 -5.07 -13.99 -7.86
N VAL A 70 -4.46 -13.43 -6.80
CA VAL A 70 -3.58 -12.25 -6.94
C VAL A 70 -2.36 -12.58 -7.79
N TYR A 71 -1.72 -13.72 -7.55
CA TYR A 71 -0.57 -14.14 -8.36
C TYR A 71 -0.95 -14.36 -9.83
N SER A 72 -2.09 -15.01 -10.09
CA SER A 72 -2.60 -15.24 -11.44
C SER A 72 -2.90 -13.93 -12.17
N PHE A 73 -3.54 -12.97 -11.49
CA PHE A 73 -3.79 -11.63 -12.03
C PHE A 73 -2.48 -10.94 -12.43
N VAL A 74 -1.51 -10.85 -11.51
CA VAL A 74 -0.22 -10.21 -11.81
C VAL A 74 0.52 -10.93 -12.94
N ARG A 75 0.52 -12.26 -12.92
CA ARG A 75 1.25 -13.06 -13.91
C ARG A 75 0.62 -12.97 -15.30
N ASN A 76 -0.70 -13.13 -15.40
CA ASN A 76 -1.38 -13.25 -16.67
C ASN A 76 -1.77 -11.88 -17.22
N GLU A 77 -2.49 -11.08 -16.44
CA GLU A 77 -3.01 -9.80 -16.92
C GLU A 77 -1.91 -8.74 -17.00
N LEU A 78 -1.11 -8.58 -15.94
CA LEU A 78 -0.04 -7.57 -15.95
C LEU A 78 1.23 -8.05 -16.64
N GLY A 79 1.60 -9.33 -16.45
CA GLY A 79 2.80 -9.91 -17.01
C GLY A 79 2.60 -10.29 -18.47
N ARG A 80 1.88 -11.38 -18.71
CA ARG A 80 1.75 -11.98 -20.05
C ARG A 80 1.06 -11.05 -21.04
N ASP A 81 -0.07 -10.45 -20.67
CA ASP A 81 -0.90 -9.73 -21.64
C ASP A 81 -0.35 -8.33 -21.96
N VAL A 82 0.27 -7.64 -20.99
CA VAL A 82 0.86 -6.30 -21.20
C VAL A 82 2.30 -6.37 -21.71
N ILE A 83 3.16 -7.22 -21.13
CA ILE A 83 4.59 -7.29 -21.51
C ILE A 83 4.80 -8.23 -22.70
N GLY A 84 4.08 -9.35 -22.76
CA GLY A 84 4.24 -10.34 -23.81
C GLY A 84 5.40 -11.30 -23.55
N HIS A 85 6.34 -11.41 -24.48
CA HIS A 85 7.42 -12.39 -24.40
C HIS A 85 8.39 -12.08 -23.24
N GLU A 86 8.95 -13.11 -22.62
CA GLU A 86 9.86 -13.00 -21.46
C GLU A 86 9.29 -12.36 -20.18
N PHE A 87 7.96 -12.17 -20.08
CA PHE A 87 7.33 -11.50 -18.94
C PHE A 87 7.68 -12.10 -17.57
N MET A 88 7.97 -13.42 -17.52
CA MET A 88 8.25 -14.16 -16.28
C MET A 88 9.39 -13.57 -15.45
N ARG A 89 10.39 -12.91 -16.07
CA ARG A 89 11.48 -12.25 -15.34
C ARG A 89 11.01 -11.03 -14.54
N PHE A 90 9.91 -10.40 -14.96
CA PHE A 90 9.35 -9.20 -14.34
C PHE A 90 8.26 -9.51 -13.32
N VAL A 91 7.67 -10.71 -13.36
CA VAL A 91 6.60 -11.12 -12.44
C VAL A 91 6.97 -10.89 -10.97
N PRO A 92 8.17 -11.23 -10.47
CA PRO A 92 8.52 -10.96 -9.07
C PRO A 92 8.44 -9.47 -8.72
N TYR A 93 8.97 -8.61 -9.59
CA TYR A 93 8.95 -7.16 -9.40
C TYR A 93 7.52 -6.60 -9.45
N LEU A 94 6.75 -6.98 -10.46
CA LEU A 94 5.35 -6.56 -10.63
C LEU A 94 4.50 -7.00 -9.44
N PHE A 95 4.72 -8.22 -8.95
CA PHE A 95 3.97 -8.78 -7.83
C PHE A 95 4.25 -8.01 -6.53
N THR A 96 5.52 -7.73 -6.25
CA THR A 96 5.89 -6.91 -5.08
C THR A 96 5.32 -5.51 -5.18
N LEU A 97 5.46 -4.85 -6.34
CA LEU A 97 4.99 -3.49 -6.55
C LEU A 97 3.45 -3.41 -6.42
N PHE A 98 2.74 -4.32 -7.08
CA PHE A 98 1.28 -4.37 -7.07
C PHE A 98 0.74 -4.58 -5.65
N THR A 99 1.22 -5.61 -4.95
CA THR A 99 0.71 -5.95 -3.61
C THR A 99 1.05 -4.87 -2.59
N PHE A 100 2.26 -4.28 -2.66
CA PHE A 100 2.65 -3.17 -1.81
C PHE A 100 1.79 -1.93 -2.02
N ILE A 101 1.60 -1.50 -3.27
CA ILE A 101 0.77 -0.33 -3.61
C ILE A 101 -0.68 -0.58 -3.24
N LEU A 102 -1.23 -1.77 -3.54
CA LEU A 102 -2.59 -2.15 -3.18
C LEU A 102 -2.82 -2.04 -1.67
N THR A 103 -1.94 -2.61 -0.85
CA THR A 103 -2.06 -2.54 0.61
C THR A 103 -1.99 -1.11 1.13
N ASN A 104 -1.07 -0.28 0.61
CA ASN A 104 -0.96 1.12 1.03
C ASN A 104 -2.17 1.97 0.58
N ASN A 105 -2.76 1.68 -0.59
CA ASN A 105 -4.01 2.32 -1.02
C ASN A 105 -5.19 1.94 -0.11
N ILE A 106 -5.25 0.70 0.37
CA ILE A 106 -6.28 0.28 1.35
C ILE A 106 -6.15 1.09 2.65
N PHE A 107 -4.92 1.37 3.12
CA PHE A 107 -4.73 2.22 4.29
C PHE A 107 -5.22 3.66 4.07
N GLY A 108 -5.23 4.14 2.83
CA GLY A 108 -5.80 5.45 2.48
C GLY A 108 -7.32 5.51 2.56
N ILE A 109 -8.01 4.37 2.53
CA ILE A 109 -9.49 4.30 2.65
C ILE A 109 -9.93 4.39 4.10
N VAL A 110 -9.13 3.85 5.03
CA VAL A 110 -9.48 3.82 6.46
C VAL A 110 -9.31 5.23 7.03
N PRO A 111 -10.39 5.93 7.41
CA PRO A 111 -10.26 7.23 8.05
C PRO A 111 -9.61 7.05 9.42
N PHE A 112 -8.71 7.97 9.76
CA PHE A 112 -7.90 7.95 10.99
C PHE A 112 -7.97 9.29 11.71
#